data_AF-Q6B882-F1
#
_entry.id   AF-Q6B882-F1
#
_cell.length_a   1.000
_cell.length_b   1.000
_cell.length_c   1.000
_cell.angle_alpha   90.00
_cell.angle_beta   90.00
_cell.angle_gamma   90.00
#
_symmetry.space_group_name_H-M   'P 1'
#
loop_
_entity.id
_entity.type
_entity.pdbx_description
1 polymer ?
#
loop_
_entity_poly.entity_id
_entity_poly.type
_entity_poly.pdbx_seq_one_letter_code
_entity_poly.pdbx_strand_id
1 'polypeptide(L)'
;SAITAGGALKKLHERLEVEERSNEGSVEAGFLEFCKTSKGPEHRFCYYVGGLEESATKIVNELTKPFSWGMPALKVCEKLVAKDSQICDLKYPKVIDLKTVDLKKLKVKDLKKILSDWDERCEGCVEKTDFVKRIEELKTVHMREEL
;
A
#
# COMPACT_ATOMS: atom_id res chain seq x y z
N SER A 1 6.23 10.50 -9.21
CA SER A 1 4.80 10.77 -8.92
C SER A 1 4.01 9.47 -8.91
N ALA A 2 3.88 8.80 -7.75
CA ALA A 2 3.15 7.55 -7.61
C ALA A 2 2.10 7.68 -6.51
N ILE A 3 0.97 8.33 -6.84
CA ILE A 3 -0.19 8.38 -5.94
C ILE A 3 -1.03 7.14 -6.24
N THR A 4 -0.90 6.15 -5.38
CA THR A 4 -1.73 4.94 -5.35
C THR A 4 -2.18 4.74 -3.92
N ALA A 5 -3.32 4.11 -3.68
CA ALA A 5 -4.02 4.27 -2.40
C ALA A 5 -3.32 3.65 -1.16
N GLY A 6 -2.15 3.03 -1.30
CA GLY A 6 -1.19 2.90 -0.18
C GLY A 6 -0.76 4.26 0.38
N GLY A 7 -0.74 5.30 -0.46
CA GLY A 7 -0.63 6.70 -0.13
C GLY A 7 -1.83 7.27 0.63
N ALA A 8 -3.05 6.75 0.45
CA ALA A 8 -4.20 7.21 1.25
C ALA A 8 -4.07 6.75 2.71
N LEU A 9 -3.78 5.46 2.92
CA LEU A 9 -3.52 4.90 4.24
C LEU A 9 -2.19 5.34 4.84
N LYS A 10 -1.15 5.60 4.02
CA LYS A 10 0.11 6.18 4.49
C LYS A 10 -0.09 7.63 4.94
N LYS A 11 -0.81 8.46 4.16
CA LYS A 11 -1.18 9.82 4.57
C LYS A 11 -2.04 9.81 5.84
N LEU A 12 -2.96 8.85 5.97
CA LEU A 12 -3.72 8.65 7.19
C LEU A 12 -2.78 8.32 8.37
N HIS A 13 -1.84 7.39 8.17
CA HIS A 13 -0.84 7.04 9.18
C HIS A 13 0.01 8.26 9.59
N GLU A 14 0.48 9.06 8.64
CA GLU A 14 1.24 10.28 8.89
C GLU A 14 0.41 11.37 9.58
N ARG A 15 -0.90 11.41 9.36
CA ARG A 15 -1.82 12.38 9.98
C ARG A 15 -2.17 12.03 11.42
N LEU A 16 -2.27 10.74 11.73
CA LEU A 16 -2.63 10.26 13.07
C LEU A 16 -1.41 10.22 13.99
N GLU A 17 -1.57 10.69 15.23
CA GLU A 17 -0.55 10.55 16.27
C GLU A 17 -0.39 9.10 16.73
N VAL A 18 0.73 8.76 17.38
CA VAL A 18 1.04 7.38 17.79
C VAL A 18 -0.05 6.80 18.71
N GLU A 19 -0.61 7.64 19.58
CA GLU A 19 -1.69 7.25 20.50
C GLU A 19 -3.01 7.04 19.75
N GLU A 20 -3.31 7.90 18.79
CA GLU A 20 -4.52 7.79 17.95
C GLU A 20 -4.48 6.56 17.05
N ARG A 21 -3.29 6.16 16.58
CA ARG A 21 -3.09 4.94 15.80
C ARG A 21 -3.44 3.67 16.55
N SER A 22 -3.54 3.70 17.88
CA SER A 22 -3.88 2.52 18.69
C SER A 22 -5.35 2.48 19.10
N ASN A 23 -6.13 3.52 18.77
CA ASN A 23 -7.54 3.66 19.14
C ASN A 23 -8.43 3.57 17.90
N GLU A 24 -9.28 2.53 17.83
CA GLU A 24 -10.21 2.32 16.71
C GLU A 24 -11.08 3.55 16.41
N GLY A 25 -11.59 4.23 17.44
CA GLY A 25 -12.45 5.40 17.28
C GLY A 25 -11.69 6.62 16.76
N SER A 26 -10.46 6.84 17.22
CA SER A 26 -9.61 7.93 16.70
C SER A 26 -9.18 7.65 15.25
N VAL A 27 -8.80 6.42 14.93
CA VAL A 27 -8.49 6.02 13.55
C VAL A 27 -9.70 6.22 12.64
N GLU A 28 -10.89 5.85 13.09
CA GLU A 28 -12.13 6.05 12.32
C GLU A 28 -12.41 7.53 12.08
N ALA A 29 -12.37 8.36 13.14
CA ALA A 29 -12.61 9.79 13.04
C ALA A 29 -11.61 10.47 12.10
N GLY A 30 -10.31 10.17 12.24
CA GLY A 30 -9.27 10.70 11.37
C GLY A 30 -9.40 10.22 9.93
N PHE A 31 -9.86 8.98 9.71
CA PHE A 31 -10.12 8.47 8.37
C PHE A 31 -11.31 9.17 7.70
N LEU A 32 -12.41 9.38 8.42
CA LEU A 32 -13.56 10.13 7.93
C LEU A 32 -13.18 11.57 7.57
N GLU A 33 -12.38 12.23 8.40
CA GLU A 33 -11.88 13.59 8.13
C GLU A 33 -10.94 13.62 6.91
N PHE A 34 -10.05 12.64 6.80
CA PHE A 34 -9.22 12.46 5.61
C PHE A 34 -10.09 12.31 4.36
N CYS A 35 -11.14 11.52 4.42
CA CYS A 35 -12.03 11.26 3.29
C CYS A 35 -12.82 12.50 2.84
N LYS A 36 -13.23 13.37 3.76
CA LYS A 36 -13.87 14.66 3.43
C LYS A 36 -12.97 15.59 2.63
N THR A 37 -11.66 15.54 2.88
CA THR A 37 -10.66 16.39 2.20
C THR A 37 -10.02 15.74 0.98
N SER A 38 -10.26 14.44 0.77
CA SER A 38 -9.67 13.64 -0.29
C SER A 38 -10.28 13.93 -1.66
N LYS A 39 -9.45 13.92 -2.70
CA LYS A 39 -9.86 14.12 -4.11
C LYS A 39 -9.30 13.01 -5.00
N GLY A 40 -9.91 12.81 -6.16
CA GLY A 40 -9.42 11.89 -7.19
C GLY A 40 -9.39 10.42 -6.71
N PRO A 41 -8.23 9.73 -6.78
CA PRO A 41 -8.13 8.31 -6.44
C PRO A 41 -8.37 8.04 -4.94
N GLU A 42 -7.96 8.95 -4.04
CA GLU A 42 -8.22 8.81 -2.61
C GLU A 42 -9.71 8.97 -2.28
N HIS A 43 -10.43 9.84 -2.98
CA HIS A 43 -11.88 10.01 -2.79
C HIS A 43 -12.65 8.74 -3.20
N ARG A 44 -12.27 8.11 -4.32
CA ARG A 44 -12.83 6.82 -4.73
C ARG A 44 -12.54 5.72 -3.71
N PHE A 45 -11.33 5.70 -3.13
CA PHE A 45 -11.00 4.76 -2.06
C PHE A 45 -11.92 4.94 -0.85
N CYS A 46 -12.09 6.19 -0.41
CA CYS A 46 -13.01 6.53 0.67
C CYS A 46 -14.46 6.11 0.39
N TYR A 47 -14.93 6.30 -0.84
CA TYR A 47 -16.27 5.86 -1.26
C TYR A 47 -16.45 4.34 -1.12
N TYR A 48 -15.48 3.54 -1.59
CA TYR A 48 -15.60 2.08 -1.51
C TYR A 48 -15.43 1.52 -0.10
N VAL A 49 -14.58 2.15 0.72
CA VAL A 49 -14.31 1.70 2.09
C VAL A 49 -15.38 2.15 3.09
N GLY A 50 -16.25 3.08 2.73
CA GLY A 50 -17.28 3.56 3.66
C GLY A 50 -16.90 4.83 4.43
N GLY A 51 -15.92 5.58 3.92
CA GLY A 51 -15.40 6.79 4.57
C GLY A 51 -16.17 8.08 4.23
N LEU A 52 -17.14 8.02 3.31
CA LEU A 52 -18.01 9.15 2.94
C LEU A 52 -19.44 8.90 3.38
N GLU A 53 -20.20 9.95 3.69
CA GLU A 53 -21.62 9.85 4.09
C GLU A 53 -22.50 9.19 3.01
N GLU A 54 -22.14 9.35 1.74
CA GLU A 54 -22.80 8.73 0.58
C GLU A 54 -22.42 7.26 0.35
N SER A 55 -21.47 6.72 1.13
CA SER A 55 -21.00 5.34 0.95
C SER A 55 -22.04 4.34 1.46
N ALA A 56 -22.40 3.37 0.62
CA ALA A 56 -23.36 2.33 0.98
C ALA A 56 -22.77 1.25 1.90
N THR A 57 -21.45 1.08 1.89
CA THR A 57 -20.72 0.06 2.65
C THR A 57 -20.15 0.64 3.94
N LYS A 58 -20.19 -0.12 5.04
CA LYS A 58 -19.55 0.22 6.34
C LYS A 58 -18.36 -0.69 6.63
N ILE A 59 -17.51 -0.93 5.63
CA ILE A 59 -16.29 -1.74 5.81
C ILE A 59 -15.14 -0.92 6.41
N VAL A 60 -15.38 0.32 6.82
CA VAL A 60 -14.44 1.17 7.56
C VAL A 60 -13.90 0.45 8.80
N ASN A 61 -14.73 -0.35 9.47
CA ASN A 61 -14.32 -1.21 10.59
C ASN A 61 -13.24 -2.24 10.22
N GLU A 62 -13.22 -2.71 8.98
CA GLU A 62 -12.22 -3.66 8.47
C GLU A 62 -10.90 -2.95 8.15
N LEU A 63 -10.91 -1.62 8.08
CA LEU A 63 -9.72 -0.79 8.03
C LEU A 63 -9.26 -0.41 9.44
N THR A 64 -10.15 0.15 10.26
CA THR A 64 -9.83 0.76 11.56
C THR A 64 -9.34 -0.28 12.59
N LYS A 65 -9.93 -1.47 12.62
CA LYS A 65 -9.51 -2.58 13.52
C LYS A 65 -8.09 -3.06 13.30
N PRO A 66 -7.72 -3.58 12.11
CA PRO A 66 -6.36 -4.04 11.91
C PRO A 66 -5.36 -2.89 11.99
N PHE A 67 -5.75 -1.68 11.57
CA PHE A 67 -4.90 -0.51 11.68
C PHE A 67 -4.63 -0.13 13.14
N SER A 68 -5.64 -0.20 14.01
CA SER A 68 -5.49 0.08 15.45
C SER A 68 -4.60 -0.93 16.18
N TRP A 69 -4.51 -2.15 15.66
CA TRP A 69 -3.60 -3.19 16.18
C TRP A 69 -2.17 -3.08 15.64
N GLY A 70 -1.85 -1.99 14.92
CA GLY A 70 -0.52 -1.77 14.34
C GLY A 70 -0.26 -2.57 13.07
N MET A 71 -1.30 -3.06 12.38
CA MET A 71 -1.11 -3.72 11.09
C MET A 71 -0.66 -2.69 10.04
N PRO A 72 0.39 -2.97 9.25
CA PRO A 72 0.86 -2.05 8.24
C PRO A 72 -0.23 -1.78 7.19
N ALA A 73 -0.36 -0.50 6.80
CA ALA A 73 -1.31 0.02 5.82
C ALA A 73 -1.51 -0.87 4.58
N LEU A 74 -0.43 -1.48 4.10
CA LEU A 74 -0.41 -2.34 2.92
C LEU A 74 -1.17 -3.65 3.14
N LYS A 75 -1.03 -4.28 4.31
CA LYS A 75 -1.77 -5.51 4.64
C LYS A 75 -3.24 -5.23 4.90
N VAL A 76 -3.55 -4.05 5.45
CA VAL A 76 -4.94 -3.59 5.59
C VAL A 76 -5.57 -3.43 4.21
N CYS A 77 -4.89 -2.80 3.26
CA CYS A 77 -5.33 -2.72 1.86
C CYS A 77 -5.59 -4.10 1.25
N GLU A 78 -4.68 -5.06 1.40
CA GLU A 78 -4.86 -6.40 0.83
C GLU A 78 -6.10 -7.11 1.40
N LYS A 79 -6.38 -6.93 2.70
CA LYS A 79 -7.61 -7.44 3.32
C LYS A 79 -8.87 -6.77 2.75
N LEU A 80 -8.83 -5.46 2.54
CA LEU A 80 -9.96 -4.72 1.96
C LEU A 80 -10.25 -5.19 0.53
N VAL A 81 -9.21 -5.36 -0.29
CA VAL A 81 -9.33 -5.90 -1.66
C VAL A 81 -9.90 -7.32 -1.66
N ALA A 82 -9.56 -8.14 -0.67
CA ALA A 82 -10.10 -9.49 -0.55
C ALA A 82 -11.59 -9.51 -0.18
N LYS A 83 -12.10 -8.45 0.49
CA LYS A 83 -13.52 -8.31 0.84
C LYS A 83 -14.34 -7.70 -0.29
N ASP A 84 -13.82 -6.67 -0.94
CA ASP A 84 -14.51 -5.98 -2.00
C ASP A 84 -13.57 -5.83 -3.20
N SER A 85 -13.86 -6.61 -4.25
CA SER A 85 -13.09 -6.57 -5.49
C SER A 85 -13.20 -5.24 -6.21
N GLN A 86 -14.18 -4.38 -5.91
CA GLN A 86 -14.27 -3.04 -6.48
C GLN A 86 -13.16 -2.12 -5.95
N ILE A 87 -12.60 -2.43 -4.77
CA ILE A 87 -11.38 -1.78 -4.25
C ILE A 87 -10.15 -2.18 -5.11
N CYS A 88 -10.20 -3.28 -5.86
CA CYS A 88 -9.13 -3.70 -6.77
C CYS A 88 -9.03 -2.83 -8.05
N ASP A 89 -10.09 -2.13 -8.45
CA ASP A 89 -10.09 -1.28 -9.65
C ASP A 89 -9.27 0.00 -9.43
N LEU A 90 -9.14 0.41 -8.16
CA LEU A 90 -8.11 1.33 -7.70
C LEU A 90 -6.77 0.61 -7.76
N LYS A 91 -6.13 0.53 -8.93
CA LYS A 91 -4.81 -0.13 -9.10
C LYS A 91 -3.83 0.23 -7.98
N TYR A 92 -3.69 -0.66 -7.00
CA TYR A 92 -2.61 -0.60 -6.02
C TYR A 92 -1.36 -1.22 -6.63
N PRO A 93 -0.17 -0.60 -6.49
CA PRO A 93 1.07 -1.33 -6.62
C PRO A 93 1.05 -2.36 -5.51
N LYS A 94 0.98 -3.64 -5.87
CA LYS A 94 1.30 -4.70 -4.91
C LYS A 94 2.66 -4.35 -4.33
N VAL A 95 2.73 -4.10 -3.02
CA VAL A 95 4.02 -3.98 -2.37
C VAL A 95 4.55 -5.39 -2.30
N ILE A 96 5.56 -5.62 -3.12
CA ILE A 96 6.20 -6.91 -3.24
C ILE A 96 7.07 -7.04 -2.00
N ASP A 97 6.68 -7.93 -1.10
CA ASP A 97 7.44 -8.20 0.12
C ASP A 97 8.69 -9.00 -0.26
N LEU A 98 9.76 -8.27 -0.57
CA LEU A 98 11.00 -8.83 -1.10
C LEU A 98 11.66 -9.84 -0.16
N LYS A 99 11.30 -9.88 1.14
CA LYS A 99 11.79 -10.87 2.11
C LYS A 99 11.26 -12.27 1.82
N THR A 100 9.99 -12.38 1.40
CA THR A 100 9.26 -13.66 1.32
C THR A 100 8.89 -14.06 -0.10
N VAL A 101 8.91 -13.11 -1.04
CA VAL A 101 8.53 -13.33 -2.42
C VAL A 101 9.64 -14.02 -3.22
N ASP A 102 9.24 -14.99 -4.04
CA ASP A 102 10.14 -15.62 -4.99
C ASP A 102 10.23 -14.76 -6.26
N LEU A 103 11.35 -14.06 -6.43
CA LEU A 103 11.59 -13.15 -7.56
C LEU A 103 11.48 -13.87 -8.91
N LYS A 104 11.72 -15.19 -8.96
CA LYS A 104 11.59 -15.98 -10.20
C LYS A 104 10.13 -16.16 -10.60
N LYS A 105 9.17 -16.03 -9.68
CA LYS A 105 7.73 -16.10 -9.95
C LYS A 105 7.12 -14.77 -10.41
N LEU A 106 7.83 -13.65 -10.23
CA LEU A 106 7.35 -12.33 -10.65
C LEU A 106 7.45 -12.12 -12.16
N LYS A 107 6.66 -11.21 -12.73
CA LYS A 107 6.77 -10.83 -14.15
C LYS A 107 7.85 -9.76 -14.30
N VAL A 108 8.44 -9.67 -15.50
CA VAL A 108 9.47 -8.64 -15.82
C VAL A 108 8.96 -7.22 -15.54
N LYS A 109 7.66 -6.96 -15.71
CA LYS A 109 7.04 -5.67 -15.36
C LYS A 109 7.12 -5.35 -13.87
N ASP A 110 6.90 -6.35 -13.01
CA ASP A 110 6.99 -6.19 -11.56
C ASP A 110 8.46 -6.04 -11.12
N LEU A 111 9.38 -6.79 -11.73
CA LEU A 111 10.82 -6.66 -11.49
C LEU A 111 11.35 -5.26 -11.86
N LYS A 112 10.96 -4.73 -13.02
CA LYS A 112 11.31 -3.35 -13.42
C LYS A 112 10.73 -2.31 -12.47
N LYS A 113 9.55 -2.58 -11.90
CA LYS A 113 8.92 -1.69 -10.95
C LYS A 113 9.67 -1.64 -9.62
N ILE A 114 10.16 -2.78 -9.12
CA ILE A 114 11.00 -2.83 -7.91
C ILE A 114 12.25 -1.99 -8.09
N LEU A 115 12.97 -2.17 -9.21
CA LEU A 115 14.16 -1.38 -9.53
C LEU A 115 13.84 0.13 -9.60
N SER A 116 12.75 0.49 -10.26
CA SER A 116 12.31 1.89 -10.35
C SER A 116 11.89 2.50 -9.01
N ASP A 117 11.42 1.69 -8.05
CA ASP A 117 11.03 2.17 -6.71
C ASP A 117 12.28 2.49 -5.87
N TRP A 118 13.38 1.78 -6.12
CA TRP A 118 14.71 2.03 -5.54
C TRP A 118 15.53 3.08 -6.30
N ASP A 119 14.95 3.74 -7.30
CA ASP A 119 15.63 4.62 -8.26
C ASP A 119 16.82 3.95 -8.98
N GLU A 120 16.85 2.62 -8.98
CA GLU A 120 17.90 1.82 -9.60
C GLU A 120 17.51 1.47 -11.04
N ARG A 121 18.45 1.63 -11.97
CA ARG A 121 18.26 1.24 -13.36
C ARG A 121 19.18 0.08 -13.67
N CYS A 122 18.63 -0.95 -14.30
CA CYS A 122 19.47 -2.00 -14.87
C CYS A 122 19.80 -1.67 -16.32
N GLU A 123 20.97 -1.06 -16.55
CA GLU A 123 21.55 -0.87 -17.88
C GLU A 123 22.17 -2.20 -18.34
N GLY A 124 21.45 -2.95 -19.18
CA GLY A 124 21.92 -4.23 -19.74
C GLY A 124 21.09 -5.47 -19.35
N CYS A 125 20.06 -5.33 -18.51
CA CYS A 125 19.14 -6.44 -18.25
C CYS A 125 18.27 -6.73 -19.48
N VAL A 126 18.59 -7.79 -20.23
CA VAL A 126 17.80 -8.27 -21.38
C VAL A 126 16.88 -9.41 -20.96
N GLU A 127 17.37 -10.33 -20.12
CA GLU A 127 16.62 -11.49 -19.69
C GLU A 127 16.04 -11.32 -18.28
N LYS A 128 14.98 -12.08 -18.00
CA LYS A 128 14.33 -12.08 -16.68
C LYS A 128 15.31 -12.40 -15.55
N THR A 129 16.24 -13.31 -15.79
CA THR A 129 17.29 -13.72 -14.85
C THR A 129 18.23 -12.59 -14.48
N ASP A 130 18.53 -11.67 -15.39
CA ASP A 130 19.35 -10.48 -15.09
C ASP A 130 18.63 -9.54 -14.12
N PHE A 131 17.33 -9.29 -14.36
CA PHE A 131 16.52 -8.48 -13.45
C PHE A 131 16.45 -9.10 -12.05
N VAL A 132 16.28 -10.43 -11.96
CA VAL A 132 16.24 -11.13 -10.67
C VAL A 132 17.59 -11.00 -9.95
N LYS A 133 18.71 -11.24 -10.62
CA LYS A 133 20.05 -11.09 -10.03
C LYS A 133 20.29 -9.68 -9.51
N ARG A 134 19.99 -8.66 -10.33
CA ARG A 134 20.17 -7.26 -9.93
C ARG A 134 19.35 -6.92 -8.69
N ILE A 135 18.10 -7.38 -8.64
CA ILE A 135 17.24 -7.17 -7.47
C ILE A 135 17.77 -7.92 -6.25
N GLU A 136 18.30 -9.13 -6.37
CA GLU A 136 18.89 -9.84 -5.23
C GLU A 136 20.14 -9.15 -4.68
N GLU A 137 21.01 -8.61 -5.54
CA GLU A 137 22.16 -7.84 -5.10
C GLU A 137 21.71 -6.56 -4.35
N LEU A 138 20.82 -5.80 -4.97
CA LEU A 138 20.28 -4.55 -4.41
C LEU A 138 19.45 -4.77 -3.16
N LYS A 139 18.73 -5.90 -3.07
CA LYS A 139 17.98 -6.30 -1.87
C LYS A 139 18.89 -6.33 -0.65
N THR A 140 20.13 -6.81 -0.76
CA THR A 140 21.04 -6.84 0.39
C THR A 140 21.54 -5.46 0.83
N VAL A 141 21.55 -4.48 -0.09
CA VAL A 141 21.98 -3.10 0.16
C VAL A 141 20.81 -2.29 0.73
N HIS A 142 19.69 -2.22 0.01
CA HIS A 142 18.53 -1.42 0.42
C HIS A 142 17.77 -1.98 1.62
N MET A 143 17.88 -3.28 1.93
CA MET A 143 17.26 -3.86 3.13
C MET A 143 18.18 -3.85 4.37
N ARG A 144 19.48 -3.55 4.20
CA ARG A 144 20.43 -3.42 5.31
C ARG A 144 20.45 -2.00 5.89
N GLU A 145 20.00 -1.00 5.14
CA GLU A 145 20.00 0.41 5.55
C GLU A 145 18.82 0.80 6.46
N GLU A 146 17.90 -0.12 6.76
CA GLU A 146 16.81 0.09 7.74
C GLU A 146 17.13 -0.47 9.14
N LEU A 147 18.40 -0.39 9.58
CA LEU A 147 18.87 -0.82 10.91
C LEU A 147 19.51 0.33 11.68
#